data_AF-A0A8T4UAG0-F1
#
_entry.id   AF-A0A8T4UAG0-F1
#
_cell.length_a   1.000
_cell.length_b   1.000
_cell.length_c   1.000
_cell.angle_alpha   90.00
_cell.angle_beta   90.00
_cell.angle_gamma   90.00
#
_symmetry.space_group_name_H-M   'P 1'
#
loop_
_entity.id
_entity.type
_entity.pdbx_description
1 polymer ?
#
loop_
_entity_poly.entity_id
_entity_poly.type
_entity_poly.pdbx_seq_one_letter_code
_entity_poly.pdbx_strand_id
1 'polypeptide(L)'
;MNAISPSVLENNIMYVPSNSFVLTDYDYSVVVPNNYQANNYQENSDGYCKIIYDLMKNNPKLSILVNSQVQGNNKLQPININQDSVITSKLEVSVNIKKDNSVWNKYCTNRNRRGQCTSYNYKCEYSNTEYLKDNIELKDSINVKYYNINPSASIQLTYKNYNSNKLDFNAKDYSTFTVKFDNSYYKEQKYVYAVEFIKKPFYIAILKASKINIKKTDNLIAGIDNSLYVKNIDNCKLILYNHFYNINKDCNLNTTLENKTETKYEVKEFNYNLTDLLKIIVLLFILYLIYRIIKHFVVRSLN
;
A
#
# COMPACT_ATOMS: atom_id res chain seq x y z
N MET A 1 -9.63 -15.77 -3.80
CA MET A 1 -9.36 -14.35 -3.49
C MET A 1 -8.04 -14.26 -2.76
N ASN A 2 -7.17 -13.33 -3.15
CA ASN A 2 -5.87 -13.11 -2.51
C ASN A 2 -5.74 -11.74 -1.86
N ALA A 3 -5.27 -11.73 -0.61
CA ALA A 3 -4.82 -10.56 0.12
C ALA A 3 -3.36 -10.74 0.53
N ILE A 4 -2.57 -9.66 0.55
CA ILE A 4 -1.15 -9.72 0.90
C ILE A 4 -0.87 -8.72 2.01
N SER A 5 -0.12 -9.14 3.03
CA SER A 5 0.27 -8.29 4.16
C SER A 5 1.69 -8.60 4.65
N PRO A 6 2.51 -7.60 4.99
CA PRO A 6 2.24 -6.17 4.80
C PRO A 6 2.28 -5.79 3.31
N SER A 7 1.42 -4.85 2.91
CA SER A 7 1.40 -4.31 1.55
C SER A 7 0.96 -2.85 1.55
N VAL A 8 1.42 -2.09 0.56
CA VAL A 8 1.05 -0.68 0.34
C VAL A 8 0.70 -0.48 -1.12
N LEU A 9 -0.48 0.07 -1.40
CA LEU A 9 -0.92 0.48 -2.72
C LEU A 9 -0.53 1.95 -2.97
N GLU A 10 0.35 2.19 -3.93
CA GLU A 10 0.75 3.53 -4.37
C GLU A 10 0.59 3.63 -5.89
N ASN A 11 -0.19 4.60 -6.38
CA ASN A 11 -0.43 4.81 -7.82
C ASN A 11 -0.88 3.52 -8.56
N ASN A 12 -1.80 2.75 -7.94
CA ASN A 12 -2.27 1.44 -8.42
C ASN A 12 -1.21 0.32 -8.49
N ILE A 13 -0.03 0.53 -7.91
CA ILE A 13 1.01 -0.48 -7.78
C ILE A 13 1.03 -0.99 -6.34
N MET A 14 0.91 -2.32 -6.17
CA MET A 14 1.01 -2.95 -4.86
C MET A 14 2.47 -3.26 -4.54
N TYR A 15 3.02 -2.56 -3.55
CA TYR A 15 4.36 -2.79 -3.04
C TYR A 15 4.32 -3.73 -1.83
N VAL A 16 5.33 -4.58 -1.72
CA VAL A 16 5.48 -5.59 -0.66
C VAL A 16 6.96 -5.76 -0.28
N PRO A 17 7.30 -5.97 1.00
CA PRO A 17 8.65 -6.31 1.41
C PRO A 17 8.93 -7.81 1.20
N SER A 18 10.15 -8.26 1.52
CA SER A 18 10.56 -9.64 1.20
C SER A 18 9.75 -10.70 1.93
N ASN A 19 9.46 -10.45 3.21
CA ASN A 19 8.71 -11.37 4.06
C ASN A 19 7.28 -10.86 4.15
N SER A 20 6.38 -11.55 3.45
CA SER A 20 4.96 -11.20 3.41
C SER A 20 4.11 -12.45 3.65
N PHE A 21 2.84 -12.25 3.93
CA PHE A 21 1.84 -13.29 4.08
C PHE A 21 0.78 -13.12 3.01
N VAL A 22 0.39 -14.23 2.39
CA VAL A 22 -0.78 -14.30 1.52
C VAL A 22 -1.92 -14.91 2.32
N LEU A 23 -3.01 -14.18 2.44
CA LEU A 23 -4.28 -14.72 2.90
C LEU A 23 -5.12 -15.03 1.67
N THR A 24 -5.60 -16.26 1.60
CA THR A 24 -6.44 -16.73 0.52
C THR A 24 -7.79 -17.18 1.04
N ASP A 25 -8.84 -16.94 0.28
CA ASP A 25 -10.15 -17.51 0.57
C ASP A 25 -10.90 -17.81 -0.71
N TYR A 26 -11.60 -18.93 -0.73
CA TYR A 26 -12.41 -19.39 -1.83
C TYR A 26 -13.74 -19.85 -1.29
N ASP A 27 -14.79 -19.15 -1.69
CA ASP A 27 -16.16 -19.55 -1.38
C ASP A 27 -16.66 -20.43 -2.52
N TYR A 28 -16.81 -21.73 -2.25
CA TYR A 28 -17.32 -22.69 -3.22
C TYR A 28 -18.21 -23.71 -2.53
N SER A 29 -19.22 -24.19 -3.27
CA SER A 29 -20.12 -25.25 -2.84
C SER A 29 -20.21 -26.31 -3.92
N VAL A 30 -20.14 -27.58 -3.53
CA VAL A 30 -20.38 -28.71 -4.44
C VAL A 30 -21.86 -29.05 -4.37
N VAL A 31 -22.54 -29.01 -5.52
CA VAL A 31 -23.94 -29.41 -5.66
C VAL A 31 -24.00 -30.69 -6.47
N VAL A 32 -24.61 -31.74 -5.91
CA VAL A 32 -24.89 -32.98 -6.64
C VAL A 32 -26.25 -32.91 -7.33
N PRO A 33 -26.46 -33.63 -8.44
CA PRO A 33 -27.77 -33.72 -9.07
C PRO A 33 -28.85 -34.25 -8.10
N ASN A 34 -30.09 -33.87 -8.35
CA ASN A 34 -31.21 -34.38 -7.57
C ASN A 34 -31.43 -35.88 -7.84
N ASN A 35 -31.79 -36.62 -6.79
CA ASN A 35 -32.20 -38.01 -6.93
C ASN A 35 -33.45 -38.11 -7.81
N TYR A 36 -33.52 -39.19 -8.57
CA TYR A 36 -34.65 -39.53 -9.43
C TYR A 36 -35.37 -40.75 -8.90
N GLN A 37 -36.70 -40.74 -8.91
CA GLN A 37 -37.52 -41.91 -8.64
C GLN A 37 -38.81 -41.82 -9.47
N ALA A 38 -39.02 -42.82 -10.33
CA ALA A 38 -40.25 -42.99 -11.09
C ALA A 38 -41.33 -43.58 -10.18
N ASN A 39 -42.57 -43.13 -10.33
CA ASN A 39 -43.70 -43.73 -9.59
C ASN A 39 -44.23 -44.96 -10.31
N ASN A 40 -44.17 -44.99 -11.65
CA ASN A 40 -44.66 -46.09 -12.46
C ASN A 40 -43.69 -46.51 -13.58
N TYR A 41 -43.84 -47.75 -14.05
CA TYR A 41 -43.16 -48.23 -15.24
C TYR A 41 -43.59 -47.41 -16.48
N GLN A 42 -42.61 -47.07 -17.33
CA GLN A 42 -42.68 -46.16 -18.50
C GLN A 42 -42.70 -44.65 -18.23
N GLU A 43 -42.60 -44.21 -16.98
CA GLU A 43 -42.27 -42.81 -16.67
C GLU A 43 -40.76 -42.57 -16.91
N ASN A 44 -40.44 -42.11 -18.12
CA ASN A 44 -39.26 -41.38 -18.59
C ASN A 44 -37.96 -41.47 -17.77
N SER A 45 -37.03 -42.36 -18.14
CA SER A 45 -35.56 -42.16 -18.04
C SER A 45 -34.81 -43.38 -18.62
N ASP A 46 -34.93 -43.66 -19.91
CA ASP A 46 -34.15 -44.71 -20.59
C ASP A 46 -34.21 -46.12 -19.93
N GLY A 47 -35.28 -46.41 -19.16
CA GLY A 47 -35.46 -47.68 -18.43
C GLY A 47 -35.09 -47.65 -16.94
N TYR A 48 -34.53 -46.56 -16.42
CA TYR A 48 -34.27 -46.39 -14.99
C TYR A 48 -35.57 -46.12 -14.22
N CYS A 49 -35.65 -46.70 -13.02
CA CYS A 49 -36.76 -46.50 -12.08
C CYS A 49 -36.34 -45.65 -10.88
N LYS A 50 -35.04 -45.63 -10.56
CA LYS A 50 -34.49 -44.86 -9.45
C LYS A 50 -33.01 -44.59 -9.70
N ILE A 51 -32.57 -43.35 -9.49
CA ILE A 51 -31.17 -42.94 -9.51
C ILE A 51 -30.89 -42.19 -8.21
N ILE A 52 -29.93 -42.66 -7.43
CA ILE A 52 -29.45 -41.96 -6.22
C ILE A 52 -28.05 -41.43 -6.50
N TYR A 53 -27.84 -40.14 -6.19
CA TYR A 53 -26.54 -39.49 -6.23
C TYR A 53 -26.07 -39.21 -4.80
N ASP A 54 -24.87 -39.70 -4.47
CA ASP A 54 -24.23 -39.46 -3.18
C ASP A 54 -22.85 -38.82 -3.40
N LEU A 55 -22.60 -37.68 -2.75
CA LEU A 55 -21.27 -37.08 -2.71
C LEU A 55 -20.35 -37.94 -1.84
N MET A 56 -19.43 -38.67 -2.45
CA MET A 56 -18.49 -39.51 -1.72
C MET A 56 -17.26 -38.76 -1.21
N LYS A 57 -16.74 -37.86 -2.04
CA LYS A 57 -15.51 -37.15 -1.75
C LYS A 57 -15.58 -35.73 -2.27
N ASN A 58 -15.16 -34.79 -1.43
CA ASN A 58 -14.85 -33.41 -1.77
C ASN A 58 -13.46 -33.12 -1.20
N ASN A 59 -12.46 -33.03 -2.06
CA ASN A 59 -11.06 -32.90 -1.64
C ASN A 59 -10.42 -31.66 -2.26
N PRO A 60 -10.63 -30.47 -1.65
CA PRO A 60 -9.96 -29.25 -2.06
C PRO A 60 -8.46 -29.31 -1.77
N LYS A 61 -7.66 -28.86 -2.72
CA LYS A 61 -6.22 -28.66 -2.57
C LYS A 61 -5.86 -27.22 -2.94
N LEU A 62 -5.45 -26.46 -1.94
CA LEU A 62 -4.93 -25.12 -2.13
C LEU A 62 -3.43 -25.18 -2.45
N SER A 63 -2.98 -24.31 -3.34
CA SER A 63 -1.57 -24.07 -3.63
C SER A 63 -1.33 -22.58 -3.85
N ILE A 64 -0.30 -22.05 -3.22
CA ILE A 64 0.14 -20.66 -3.32
C ILE A 64 1.48 -20.66 -4.06
N LEU A 65 1.55 -19.89 -5.14
CA LEU A 65 2.71 -19.80 -6.01
C LEU A 65 3.20 -18.35 -6.09
N VAL A 66 4.52 -18.18 -6.08
CA VAL A 66 5.20 -16.92 -6.39
C VAL A 66 6.03 -17.16 -7.64
N ASN A 67 5.74 -16.46 -8.74
CA ASN A 67 6.39 -16.68 -10.04
C ASN A 67 6.41 -18.17 -10.46
N SER A 68 5.26 -18.83 -10.32
CA SER A 68 5.06 -20.26 -10.61
C SER A 68 5.78 -21.24 -9.68
N GLN A 69 6.49 -20.77 -8.65
CA GLN A 69 7.11 -21.64 -7.64
C GLN A 69 6.18 -21.78 -6.43
N VAL A 70 5.87 -23.03 -6.05
CA VAL A 70 5.01 -23.32 -4.89
C VAL A 70 5.69 -22.89 -3.60
N GLN A 71 5.03 -22.04 -2.83
CA GLN A 71 5.48 -21.58 -1.51
C GLN A 71 4.75 -22.30 -0.37
N GLY A 72 3.56 -22.84 -0.63
CA GLY A 72 2.80 -23.62 0.36
C GLY A 72 1.34 -23.79 -0.03
N ASN A 73 0.54 -24.28 0.91
CA ASN A 73 -0.85 -24.70 0.71
C ASN A 73 -1.79 -24.25 1.84
N ASN A 74 -1.32 -23.42 2.76
CA ASN A 74 -2.14 -22.93 3.86
C ASN A 74 -2.99 -21.72 3.45
N LYS A 75 -4.15 -21.55 4.10
CA LYS A 75 -5.04 -20.39 3.91
C LYS A 75 -4.30 -19.07 4.14
N LEU A 76 -3.51 -19.00 5.21
CA LEU A 76 -2.55 -17.93 5.50
C LEU A 76 -1.14 -18.50 5.32
N GLN A 77 -0.44 -18.08 4.28
CA GLN A 77 0.84 -18.66 3.89
C GLN A 77 1.94 -17.58 3.91
N PRO A 78 3.02 -17.75 4.70
CA PRO A 78 4.21 -16.92 4.53
C PRO A 78 4.83 -17.18 3.15
N ILE A 79 5.26 -16.10 2.51
CA ILE A 79 5.91 -16.11 1.21
C ILE A 79 7.18 -15.26 1.25
N ASN A 80 8.16 -15.66 0.44
CA ASN A 80 9.38 -14.90 0.24
C ASN A 80 9.36 -14.25 -1.15
N ILE A 81 9.62 -12.94 -1.18
CA ILE A 81 9.62 -12.11 -2.39
C ILE A 81 10.98 -11.43 -2.48
N ASN A 82 11.74 -11.71 -3.54
CA ASN A 82 13.06 -11.12 -3.77
C ASN A 82 13.14 -10.30 -5.06
N GLN A 83 12.03 -10.21 -5.81
CA GLN A 83 11.89 -9.48 -7.06
C GLN A 83 10.41 -9.19 -7.33
N ASP A 84 10.13 -8.31 -8.29
CA ASP A 84 8.77 -8.11 -8.81
C ASP A 84 8.16 -9.47 -9.19
N SER A 85 6.94 -9.71 -8.73
CA SER A 85 6.38 -11.06 -8.72
C SER A 85 4.90 -11.08 -9.01
N VAL A 86 4.44 -12.22 -9.54
CA VAL A 86 3.02 -12.57 -9.63
C VAL A 86 2.73 -13.61 -8.55
N ILE A 87 1.88 -13.25 -7.60
CA ILE A 87 1.38 -14.16 -6.57
C ILE A 87 0.10 -14.77 -7.08
N THR A 88 0.06 -16.10 -7.15
CA THR A 88 -1.07 -16.87 -7.64
C THR A 88 -1.55 -17.81 -6.55
N SER A 89 -2.84 -17.82 -6.28
CA SER A 89 -3.50 -18.88 -5.54
C SER A 89 -4.23 -19.78 -6.53
N LYS A 90 -4.19 -21.07 -6.26
CA LYS A 90 -4.86 -22.09 -7.05
C LYS A 90 -5.55 -23.06 -6.10
N LEU A 91 -6.86 -23.18 -6.23
CA LEU A 91 -7.67 -24.18 -5.55
C LEU A 91 -8.11 -25.22 -6.57
N GLU A 92 -7.65 -26.45 -6.39
CA GLU A 92 -8.10 -27.61 -7.15
C GLU A 92 -9.15 -28.36 -6.33
N VAL A 93 -10.37 -28.46 -6.84
CA VAL A 93 -11.49 -29.15 -6.20
C VAL A 93 -11.77 -30.43 -6.97
N SER A 94 -11.37 -31.56 -6.40
CA SER A 94 -11.69 -32.87 -6.96
C SER A 94 -12.85 -33.50 -6.20
N VAL A 95 -13.90 -33.87 -6.93
CA VAL A 95 -15.11 -34.50 -6.38
C VAL A 95 -15.33 -35.90 -6.95
N ASN A 96 -15.83 -36.79 -6.10
CA ASN A 96 -16.30 -38.11 -6.52
C ASN A 96 -17.78 -38.24 -6.12
N ILE A 97 -18.63 -38.56 -7.10
CA ILE A 97 -20.06 -38.79 -6.90
C ILE A 97 -20.33 -40.27 -7.19
N LYS A 98 -21.01 -40.92 -6.26
CA LYS A 98 -21.55 -42.26 -6.44
C LYS A 98 -22.95 -42.12 -7.04
N LYS A 99 -23.22 -42.85 -8.11
CA LYS A 99 -24.50 -42.89 -8.80
C LYS A 99 -25.02 -44.32 -8.79
N ASP A 100 -26.01 -44.59 -7.96
CA ASP A 100 -26.65 -45.90 -7.89
C ASP A 100 -27.86 -45.92 -8.83
N ASN A 101 -27.80 -46.80 -9.82
CA ASN A 101 -28.84 -46.96 -10.82
C ASN A 101 -29.69 -48.18 -10.49
N SER A 102 -31.01 -48.00 -10.50
CA SER A 102 -31.99 -49.07 -10.45
C SER A 102 -32.83 -49.04 -11.73
N VAL A 103 -33.10 -50.22 -12.28
CA VAL A 103 -33.87 -50.39 -13.53
C VAL A 103 -35.14 -51.18 -13.27
N TRP A 104 -36.11 -51.00 -14.15
CA TRP A 104 -37.33 -51.79 -14.12
C TRP A 104 -37.07 -53.21 -14.63
N ASN A 105 -37.15 -54.20 -13.74
CA ASN A 105 -37.06 -55.60 -14.10
C ASN A 105 -38.45 -56.21 -14.26
N LYS A 106 -38.70 -56.75 -15.46
CA LYS A 106 -39.94 -57.45 -15.80
C LYS A 106 -39.92 -58.86 -15.20
N TYR A 107 -40.95 -59.20 -14.43
CA TYR A 107 -41.11 -60.54 -13.87
C TYR A 107 -42.51 -61.08 -14.12
N CYS A 108 -42.60 -62.40 -14.17
CA CYS A 108 -43.85 -63.11 -14.41
C CYS A 108 -44.67 -63.22 -13.12
N THR A 109 -45.91 -62.76 -13.13
CA THR A 109 -46.82 -62.87 -11.97
C THR A 109 -47.77 -64.05 -12.08
N ASN A 110 -48.20 -64.38 -13.30
CA ASN A 110 -49.11 -65.50 -13.56
C ASN A 110 -48.58 -66.38 -14.68
N ARG A 111 -48.68 -67.70 -14.52
CA ARG A 111 -48.32 -68.70 -15.55
C ARG A 111 -49.53 -69.57 -15.88
N ASN A 112 -49.68 -69.95 -17.15
CA ASN A 112 -50.71 -70.90 -17.56
C ASN A 112 -50.33 -72.34 -17.19
N ARG A 113 -51.25 -73.28 -17.39
CA ARG A 113 -51.03 -74.73 -17.15
C ARG A 113 -49.88 -75.34 -17.96
N ARG A 114 -49.38 -74.65 -18.99
CA ARG A 114 -48.23 -75.05 -19.83
C ARG A 114 -46.92 -74.37 -19.38
N GLY A 115 -46.93 -73.66 -18.26
CA GLY A 115 -45.77 -72.97 -17.71
C GLY A 115 -45.41 -71.64 -18.39
N GLN A 116 -46.18 -71.20 -19.40
CA GLN A 116 -45.93 -69.93 -20.08
C GLN A 116 -46.48 -68.76 -19.27
N CYS A 117 -45.75 -67.66 -19.24
CA CYS A 117 -46.17 -66.46 -18.53
C CYS A 117 -47.36 -65.78 -19.22
N THR A 118 -48.41 -65.48 -18.47
CA THR A 118 -49.65 -64.83 -18.97
C THR A 118 -49.84 -63.40 -18.45
N SER A 119 -49.12 -63.00 -17.40
CA SER A 119 -49.13 -61.63 -16.89
C SER A 119 -47.76 -61.25 -16.35
N TYR A 120 -47.37 -60.00 -16.55
CA TYR A 120 -46.08 -59.47 -16.16
C TYR A 120 -46.28 -58.22 -15.31
N ASN A 121 -45.49 -58.12 -14.24
CA ASN A 121 -45.32 -56.88 -13.49
C ASN A 121 -43.85 -56.44 -13.60
N TYR A 122 -43.59 -55.21 -13.13
CA TYR A 122 -42.27 -54.64 -13.08
C TYR A 122 -41.91 -54.32 -11.63
N LYS A 123 -40.67 -54.59 -11.28
CA LYS A 123 -40.11 -54.23 -9.97
C LYS A 123 -38.87 -53.38 -10.21
N CYS A 124 -38.74 -52.32 -9.42
CA CYS A 124 -37.55 -51.49 -9.44
C CYS A 124 -36.44 -52.23 -8.68
N GLU A 125 -35.38 -52.61 -9.37
CA GLU A 125 -34.27 -53.37 -8.79
C GLU A 125 -32.93 -52.68 -9.07
N TYR A 126 -32.04 -52.75 -8.09
CA TYR A 126 -30.69 -52.25 -8.24
C TYR A 126 -30.00 -52.94 -9.42
N SER A 127 -29.36 -52.15 -10.28
CA SER A 127 -28.63 -52.61 -11.45
C SER A 127 -27.13 -52.53 -11.20
N ASN A 128 -26.63 -51.30 -11.02
CA ASN A 128 -25.21 -51.01 -10.96
C ASN A 128 -24.94 -49.69 -10.24
N THR A 129 -23.69 -49.53 -9.79
CA THR A 129 -23.14 -48.28 -9.29
C THR A 129 -22.14 -47.74 -10.31
N GLU A 130 -22.26 -46.46 -10.63
CA GLU A 130 -21.28 -45.68 -11.38
C GLU A 130 -20.56 -44.71 -10.45
N TYR A 131 -19.28 -44.44 -10.72
CA TYR A 131 -18.48 -43.46 -10.00
C TYR A 131 -18.08 -42.33 -10.95
N LEU A 132 -18.70 -41.17 -10.77
CA LEU A 132 -18.41 -39.98 -11.55
C LEU A 132 -17.33 -39.17 -10.82
N LYS A 133 -16.38 -38.66 -11.60
CA LYS A 133 -15.31 -37.80 -11.10
C LYS A 133 -15.37 -36.48 -11.84
N ASP A 134 -15.20 -35.40 -11.11
CA ASP A 134 -15.05 -34.06 -11.68
C ASP A 134 -13.90 -33.33 -10.97
N ASN A 135 -13.23 -32.45 -11.71
CA ASN A 135 -12.10 -31.67 -11.21
C ASN A 135 -12.19 -30.24 -11.74
N ILE A 136 -12.32 -29.29 -10.83
CA ILE A 136 -12.40 -27.86 -11.15
C ILE A 136 -11.19 -27.15 -10.56
N GLU A 137 -10.62 -26.23 -11.33
CA GLU A 137 -9.52 -25.38 -10.89
C GLU A 137 -9.97 -23.93 -10.82
N LEU A 138 -9.81 -23.31 -9.64
CA LEU A 138 -10.05 -21.89 -9.42
C LEU A 138 -8.72 -21.16 -9.19
N LYS A 139 -8.46 -20.12 -9.97
CA LYS A 139 -7.21 -19.36 -9.93
C LYS A 139 -7.47 -17.88 -9.67
N ASP A 140 -6.68 -17.28 -8.79
CA ASP A 140 -6.63 -15.83 -8.58
C ASP A 140 -5.16 -15.37 -8.55
N SER A 141 -4.87 -14.22 -9.14
CA SER A 141 -3.51 -13.74 -9.32
C SER A 141 -3.42 -12.24 -9.05
N ILE A 142 -2.34 -11.82 -8.40
CA ILE A 142 -2.05 -10.42 -8.11
C ILE A 142 -0.58 -10.11 -8.42
N ASN A 143 -0.38 -8.98 -9.11
CA ASN A 143 0.94 -8.48 -9.43
C ASN A 143 1.44 -7.60 -8.29
N VAL A 144 2.67 -7.81 -7.84
CA VAL A 144 3.30 -7.04 -6.78
C VAL A 144 4.70 -6.59 -7.17
N LYS A 145 5.09 -5.41 -6.68
CA LYS A 145 6.46 -4.91 -6.78
C LYS A 145 7.22 -5.13 -5.50
N TYR A 146 8.42 -5.66 -5.63
CA TYR A 146 9.30 -5.87 -4.49
C TYR A 146 9.87 -4.53 -4.02
N TYR A 147 9.65 -4.20 -2.75
CA TYR A 147 10.14 -2.98 -2.14
C TYR A 147 11.31 -3.30 -1.20
N ASN A 148 12.52 -2.96 -1.64
CA ASN A 148 13.78 -3.20 -0.93
C ASN A 148 14.62 -1.93 -0.74
N ILE A 149 13.99 -0.77 -0.90
CA ILE A 149 14.68 0.52 -0.83
C ILE A 149 14.72 0.95 0.64
N ASN A 150 15.92 1.10 1.20
CA ASN A 150 16.09 1.65 2.54
C ASN A 150 16.08 3.18 2.49
N PRO A 151 15.37 3.87 3.40
CA PRO A 151 15.42 5.31 3.44
C PRO A 151 16.85 5.74 3.82
N SER A 152 17.30 6.90 3.38
CA SER A 152 18.64 7.38 3.74
C SER A 152 18.64 8.88 3.97
N ALA A 153 19.48 9.32 4.90
CA ALA A 153 19.77 10.74 5.09
C ALA A 153 21.16 10.98 5.66
N SER A 154 21.67 12.16 5.32
CA SER A 154 22.87 12.79 5.88
C SER A 154 22.52 14.20 6.33
N ILE A 155 23.17 14.65 7.39
CA ILE A 155 23.11 16.02 7.88
C ILE A 155 24.53 16.46 8.19
N GLN A 156 24.89 17.68 7.82
CA GLN A 156 26.22 18.24 8.02
C GLN A 156 26.10 19.63 8.64
N LEU A 157 26.92 19.90 9.65
CA LEU A 157 27.08 21.24 10.22
C LEU A 157 27.97 22.08 9.30
N THR A 158 27.40 23.09 8.66
CA THR A 158 28.10 23.95 7.70
C THR A 158 28.47 25.31 8.28
N TYR A 159 27.80 25.74 9.34
CA TYR A 159 28.16 26.95 10.09
C TYR A 159 27.80 26.79 11.57
N LYS A 160 28.71 27.23 12.44
CA LYS A 160 28.52 27.23 13.90
C LYS A 160 28.77 28.64 14.44
N ASN A 161 27.79 29.19 15.14
CA ASN A 161 27.89 30.42 15.90
C ASN A 161 27.19 30.24 17.25
N TYR A 162 27.58 31.04 18.25
CA TYR A 162 27.08 30.99 19.62
C TYR A 162 25.55 30.98 19.72
N ASN A 163 24.86 31.69 18.83
CA ASN A 163 23.41 31.83 18.84
C ASN A 163 22.68 31.08 17.72
N SER A 164 23.38 30.52 16.73
CA SER A 164 22.77 29.88 15.57
C SER A 164 23.74 28.95 14.87
N ASN A 165 23.27 27.75 14.53
CA ASN A 165 23.98 26.77 13.73
C ASN A 165 23.24 26.59 12.40
N LYS A 166 23.97 26.50 11.29
CA LYS A 166 23.41 26.10 9.99
C LYS A 166 23.76 24.65 9.72
N LEU A 167 22.75 23.85 9.42
CA LEU A 167 22.86 22.45 9.05
C LEU A 167 22.32 22.28 7.64
N ASP A 168 23.04 21.57 6.78
CA ASP A 168 22.54 21.18 5.47
C ASP A 168 22.20 19.69 5.51
N PHE A 169 21.03 19.32 4.97
CA PHE A 169 20.58 17.93 4.96
C PHE A 169 20.27 17.44 3.55
N ASN A 170 20.45 16.14 3.37
CA ASN A 170 20.01 15.42 2.18
C ASN A 170 19.30 14.15 2.62
N ALA A 171 18.09 13.91 2.12
CA ALA A 171 17.29 12.75 2.47
C ALA A 171 16.66 12.16 1.20
N LYS A 172 16.64 10.83 1.11
CA LYS A 172 16.11 10.06 -0.04
C LYS A 172 15.25 8.90 0.43
N ASP A 173 14.37 8.45 -0.47
CA ASP A 173 13.58 7.22 -0.33
C ASP A 173 12.77 7.09 0.96
N TYR A 174 12.26 8.23 1.45
CA TYR A 174 11.47 8.33 2.67
C TYR A 174 10.02 8.71 2.37
N SER A 175 9.12 8.22 3.20
CA SER A 175 7.75 8.70 3.33
C SER A 175 7.63 9.80 4.38
N THR A 176 8.40 9.70 5.46
CA THR A 176 8.54 10.73 6.49
C THR A 176 10.00 10.86 6.87
N PHE A 177 10.47 12.10 6.94
CA PHE A 177 11.81 12.48 7.38
C PHE A 177 11.66 13.43 8.57
N THR A 178 12.41 13.20 9.65
CA THR A 178 12.42 14.09 10.81
C THR A 178 13.84 14.26 11.31
N VAL A 179 14.26 15.51 11.44
CA VAL A 179 15.44 15.91 12.21
C VAL A 179 14.93 16.41 13.55
N LYS A 180 15.37 15.79 14.64
CA LYS A 180 14.96 16.15 16.00
C LYS A 180 16.18 16.51 16.83
N PHE A 181 16.04 17.57 17.62
CA PHE A 181 16.97 17.97 18.68
C PHE A 181 16.21 17.94 20.02
N ASP A 182 16.82 18.37 21.11
CA ASP A 182 16.16 18.40 22.43
C ASP A 182 14.85 19.19 22.43
N ASN A 183 14.86 20.41 21.87
CA ASN A 183 13.74 21.36 21.94
C ASN A 183 13.27 21.88 20.58
N SER A 184 13.72 21.27 19.49
CA SER A 184 13.38 21.69 18.12
C SER A 184 13.29 20.51 17.18
N TYR A 185 12.51 20.65 16.12
CA TYR A 185 12.45 19.63 15.06
C TYR A 185 12.08 20.22 13.69
N TYR A 186 12.51 19.50 12.66
CA TYR A 186 12.04 19.63 11.29
C TYR A 186 11.42 18.31 10.89
N LYS A 187 10.22 18.33 10.31
CA LYS A 187 9.54 17.14 9.79
C LYS A 187 9.05 17.40 8.37
N GLU A 188 9.41 16.52 7.45
CA GLU A 188 8.91 16.48 6.09
C GLU A 188 8.15 15.17 5.85
N GLN A 189 6.95 15.26 5.29
CA GLN A 189 6.09 14.12 5.02
C GLN A 189 5.65 14.14 3.56
N LYS A 190 5.98 13.06 2.85
CA LYS A 190 5.72 12.85 1.42
C LYS A 190 4.48 12.02 1.13
N TYR A 191 3.97 11.30 2.13
CA TYR A 191 2.82 10.42 1.99
C TYR A 191 1.88 10.48 3.18
N VAL A 192 0.59 10.34 2.91
CA VAL A 192 -0.45 10.01 3.89
C VAL A 192 -0.99 8.62 3.56
N TYR A 193 -1.33 7.85 4.59
CA TYR A 193 -1.84 6.51 4.44
C TYR A 193 -3.31 6.46 4.84
N ALA A 194 -4.11 5.78 4.04
CA ALA A 194 -5.52 5.50 4.33
C ALA A 194 -5.75 3.99 4.19
N VAL A 195 -6.74 3.46 4.91
CA VAL A 195 -7.19 2.09 4.69
C VAL A 195 -8.20 2.09 3.54
N GLU A 196 -7.95 1.26 2.54
CA GLU A 196 -8.87 1.02 1.42
C GLU A 196 -9.35 -0.43 1.49
N PHE A 197 -10.67 -0.64 1.39
CA PHE A 197 -11.24 -1.97 1.36
C PHE A 197 -11.47 -2.40 -0.08
N ILE A 198 -10.82 -3.49 -0.50
CA ILE A 198 -10.94 -4.04 -1.84
C ILE A 198 -11.75 -5.35 -1.85
N LYS A 199 -12.29 -5.69 -3.04
CA LYS A 199 -12.90 -6.99 -3.41
C LYS A 199 -14.20 -7.37 -2.68
N LYS A 200 -15.37 -6.96 -3.18
CA LYS A 200 -16.68 -7.48 -2.69
C LYS A 200 -16.86 -8.97 -3.04
N PRO A 201 -17.54 -9.80 -2.20
CA PRO A 201 -18.20 -9.45 -0.93
C PRO A 201 -17.27 -9.43 0.29
N PHE A 202 -16.04 -9.96 0.18
CA PHE A 202 -15.08 -10.05 1.28
C PHE A 202 -14.15 -8.84 1.33
N TYR A 203 -14.47 -7.86 2.18
CA TYR A 203 -13.65 -6.65 2.31
C TYR A 203 -12.25 -6.96 2.86
N ILE A 204 -11.23 -6.84 2.01
CA ILE A 204 -9.82 -6.89 2.41
C ILE A 204 -9.33 -5.46 2.64
N ALA A 205 -8.81 -5.17 3.83
CA ALA A 205 -8.13 -3.93 4.12
C ALA A 205 -6.71 -3.92 3.52
N ILE A 206 -6.41 -2.92 2.70
CA ILE A 206 -5.07 -2.60 2.22
C ILE A 206 -4.70 -1.18 2.62
N LEU A 207 -3.42 -0.91 2.86
CA LEU A 207 -2.95 0.46 3.05
C LEU A 207 -2.76 1.13 1.69
N LYS A 208 -3.42 2.25 1.45
CA LYS A 208 -3.23 3.11 0.29
C LYS A 208 -2.38 4.32 0.65
N ALA A 209 -1.25 4.50 -0.03
CA ALA A 209 -0.40 5.66 0.11
C ALA A 209 -0.77 6.74 -0.92
N SER A 210 -1.00 7.96 -0.46
CA SER A 210 -1.26 9.13 -1.30
C SER A 210 -0.16 10.17 -1.11
N LYS A 211 0.37 10.69 -2.22
CA LYS A 211 1.43 11.70 -2.18
C LYS A 211 0.91 13.01 -1.61
N ILE A 212 1.69 13.58 -0.71
CA ILE A 212 1.52 14.91 -0.14
C ILE A 212 2.90 15.56 -0.01
N ASN A 213 2.96 16.83 0.36
CA ASN A 213 4.23 17.45 0.74
C ASN A 213 3.96 18.41 1.89
N ILE A 214 4.15 17.92 3.12
CA ILE A 214 3.92 18.70 4.33
C ILE A 214 5.27 18.87 5.03
N LYS A 215 5.63 20.13 5.29
CA LYS A 215 6.78 20.50 6.11
C LYS A 215 6.29 21.13 7.41
N LYS A 216 6.86 20.72 8.53
CA LYS A 216 6.60 21.26 9.86
C LYS A 216 7.91 21.56 10.56
N THR A 217 7.94 22.67 11.27
CA THR A 217 9.08 23.10 12.07
C THR A 217 8.61 23.49 13.45
N ASP A 218 9.48 23.30 14.43
CA ASP A 218 9.31 23.80 15.78
C ASP A 218 10.67 24.27 16.31
N ASN A 219 10.72 25.50 16.84
CA ASN A 219 11.92 26.15 17.40
C ASN A 219 13.18 26.05 16.51
N LEU A 220 13.01 26.05 15.19
CA LEU A 220 14.07 26.18 14.19
C LEU A 220 13.52 26.82 12.92
N ILE A 221 14.40 27.30 12.04
CA ILE A 221 14.04 27.87 10.74
C ILE A 221 14.50 26.92 9.64
N ALA A 222 13.60 26.54 8.73
CA ALA A 222 13.95 25.79 7.53
C ALA A 222 14.24 26.74 6.37
N GLY A 223 15.44 26.64 5.79
CA GLY A 223 15.83 27.36 4.58
C GLY A 223 15.28 26.71 3.31
N ILE A 224 15.46 27.42 2.19
CA ILE A 224 14.97 27.01 0.87
C ILE A 224 15.87 25.91 0.26
N ASP A 225 17.14 25.87 0.65
CA ASP A 225 18.24 25.03 0.15
C ASP A 225 18.41 23.71 0.93
N ASN A 226 17.35 23.17 1.54
CA ASN A 226 17.44 22.06 2.51
C ASN A 226 18.43 22.35 3.65
N SER A 227 18.42 23.60 4.11
CA SER A 227 19.17 24.02 5.29
C SER A 227 18.24 24.17 6.50
N LEU A 228 18.79 23.98 7.69
CA LEU A 228 18.13 24.20 8.97
C LEU A 228 18.98 25.16 9.80
N TYR A 229 18.35 26.17 10.37
CA TYR A 229 18.98 27.08 11.32
C TYR A 229 18.43 26.78 12.71
N VAL A 230 19.30 26.32 13.60
CA VAL A 230 18.91 25.85 14.94
C VAL A 230 19.89 26.36 15.99
N LYS A 231 19.36 26.78 17.14
CA LYS A 231 20.18 27.29 18.25
C LYS A 231 20.94 26.17 18.96
N ASN A 232 20.26 25.07 19.31
CA ASN A 232 20.87 23.92 19.97
C ASN A 232 20.89 22.70 19.03
N ILE A 233 22.07 22.12 18.83
CA ILE A 233 22.30 20.92 18.01
C ILE A 233 22.47 19.63 18.86
N ASP A 234 22.36 19.72 20.18
CA ASP A 234 22.48 18.60 21.10
C ASP A 234 21.40 17.53 20.84
N ASN A 235 21.77 16.27 21.09
CA ASN A 235 20.91 15.10 20.93
C ASN A 235 20.22 15.01 19.55
N CYS A 236 20.90 15.48 18.51
CA CYS A 236 20.41 15.44 17.15
C CYS A 236 20.15 13.99 16.71
N LYS A 237 18.92 13.72 16.24
CA LYS A 237 18.47 12.43 15.71
C LYS A 237 17.83 12.58 14.33
N LEU A 238 18.17 11.66 13.45
CA LEU A 238 17.55 11.47 12.15
C LEU A 238 16.58 10.30 12.24
N ILE A 239 15.30 10.58 12.08
CA ILE A 239 14.23 9.59 12.08
C ILE A 239 13.61 9.56 10.68
N LEU A 240 13.68 8.41 10.03
CA LEU A 240 13.13 8.18 8.71
C LEU A 240 12.20 7.00 8.72
N TYR A 241 11.11 7.14 7.98
CA TYR A 241 10.19 6.05 7.65
C TYR A 241 10.00 6.03 6.15
N ASN A 242 9.90 4.85 5.56
CA ASN A 242 9.27 4.68 4.25
C ASN A 242 8.09 3.69 4.37
N HIS A 243 7.71 2.98 3.30
CA HIS A 243 6.54 2.10 3.36
C HIS A 243 6.73 0.92 4.32
N PHE A 244 7.94 0.34 4.40
CA PHE A 244 8.18 -0.89 5.16
C PHE A 244 9.39 -0.81 6.09
N TYR A 245 10.25 0.20 5.94
CA TYR A 245 11.49 0.34 6.67
C TYR A 245 11.53 1.64 7.47
N ASN A 246 12.30 1.63 8.55
CA ASN A 246 12.60 2.81 9.33
C ASN A 246 14.10 2.88 9.65
N ILE A 247 14.58 4.09 9.90
CA ILE A 247 15.91 4.36 10.43
C ILE A 247 15.76 5.37 11.55
N ASN A 248 16.42 5.11 12.68
CA ASN A 248 16.59 6.05 13.76
C ASN A 248 18.06 6.04 14.16
N LYS A 249 18.77 7.13 13.88
CA LYS A 249 20.20 7.23 14.17
C LYS A 249 20.55 8.63 14.66
N ASP A 250 21.59 8.73 15.47
CA ASP A 250 22.13 10.01 15.87
C ASP A 250 22.79 10.71 14.69
N CYS A 251 22.76 12.04 14.70
CA CYS A 251 23.41 12.85 13.68
C CYS A 251 24.92 12.82 13.87
N ASN A 252 25.66 12.52 12.80
CA ASN A 252 27.10 12.73 12.80
C ASN A 252 27.40 14.17 12.39
N LEU A 253 27.51 15.06 13.38
CA LEU A 253 27.78 16.49 13.18
C LEU A 253 29.29 16.82 13.18
N ASN A 254 30.15 15.84 12.91
CA ASN A 254 31.60 16.06 12.86
C ASN A 254 31.94 17.12 11.81
N THR A 255 32.64 18.14 12.28
CA THR A 255 32.93 19.36 11.55
C THR A 255 34.06 19.17 10.54
N THR A 256 33.76 19.31 9.25
CA THR A 256 34.67 19.94 8.30
C THR A 256 34.36 21.44 8.26
N LEU A 257 34.56 22.11 9.40
CA LEU A 257 34.60 23.56 9.37
C LEU A 257 35.89 23.91 8.64
N GLU A 258 35.78 24.27 7.35
CA GLU A 258 36.80 25.15 6.79
C GLU A 258 36.85 26.34 7.74
N ASN A 259 38.00 26.55 8.37
CA ASN A 259 38.29 27.74 9.15
C ASN A 259 38.23 28.94 8.20
N LYS A 260 37.03 29.36 7.80
CA LYS A 260 36.77 30.73 7.41
C LYS A 260 36.94 31.51 8.70
N THR A 261 38.18 31.95 8.88
CA THR A 261 38.56 32.95 9.85
C THR A 261 37.43 33.95 9.94
N GLU A 262 36.96 34.18 11.16
CA GLU A 262 36.02 35.23 11.45
C GLU A 262 36.54 36.51 10.80
N THR A 263 36.01 36.87 9.62
CA THR A 263 36.03 38.26 9.23
C THR A 263 35.11 38.91 10.23
N LYS A 264 35.70 39.35 11.35
CA LYS A 264 35.19 40.45 12.14
C LYS A 264 34.82 41.49 11.12
N TYR A 265 33.53 41.58 10.79
CA TYR A 265 33.01 42.83 10.30
C TYR A 265 33.22 43.76 11.49
N GLU A 266 34.33 44.50 11.46
CA GLU A 266 34.39 45.76 12.16
C GLU A 266 33.14 46.50 11.67
N VAL A 267 32.12 46.53 12.54
CA VAL A 267 31.13 47.57 12.48
C VAL A 267 31.95 48.83 12.67
N LYS A 268 32.44 49.41 11.57
CA LYS A 268 32.88 50.78 11.56
C LYS A 268 31.67 51.53 12.03
N GLU A 269 31.67 51.96 13.28
CA GLU A 269 30.78 53.02 13.73
C GLU A 269 30.88 54.09 12.67
N PHE A 270 29.79 54.29 11.92
CA PHE A 270 29.69 55.40 11.00
C PHE A 270 29.69 56.65 11.88
N ASN A 271 30.88 57.11 12.20
CA ASN A 271 31.11 58.35 12.91
C ASN A 271 30.84 59.44 11.89
N TYR A 272 29.56 59.77 11.68
CA TYR A 272 29.18 60.89 10.85
C TYR A 272 29.85 62.12 11.41
N ASN A 273 30.79 62.69 10.65
CA ASN A 273 31.42 63.93 11.04
C ASN A 273 30.30 64.97 11.15
N LEU A 274 30.07 65.49 12.36
CA LEU A 274 28.95 66.40 12.65
C LEU A 274 28.92 67.59 11.67
N THR A 275 30.10 67.98 11.18
CA THR A 275 30.34 68.97 10.13
C THR A 275 29.70 68.62 8.79
N ASP A 276 29.73 67.36 8.35
CA ASP A 276 29.13 66.96 7.07
C ASP A 276 27.60 66.89 7.17
N LEU A 277 27.08 66.49 8.33
CA LEU A 277 25.63 66.54 8.60
C LEU A 277 25.13 68.00 8.66
N LEU A 278 25.91 68.91 9.26
CA LEU A 278 25.68 70.35 9.24
C LEU A 278 25.70 70.94 7.82
N LYS A 279 26.65 70.53 6.96
CA LYS A 279 26.69 70.98 5.56
C LYS A 279 25.44 70.58 4.79
N ILE A 280 24.93 69.36 5.00
CA ILE A 280 23.69 68.88 4.37
C ILE A 280 22.49 69.71 4.85
N ILE A 281 22.39 69.98 6.16
CA ILE A 281 21.30 70.80 6.73
C ILE A 281 21.35 72.24 6.16
N VAL A 282 22.54 72.85 6.10
CA VAL A 282 22.72 74.19 5.53
C VAL A 282 22.33 74.22 4.05
N LEU A 283 22.74 73.21 3.27
CA LEU A 283 22.38 73.09 1.86
C LEU A 283 20.85 73.00 1.69
N LEU A 284 20.18 72.16 2.47
CA LEU A 284 18.72 72.02 2.44
C LEU A 284 18.02 73.33 2.83
N PHE A 285 18.56 74.07 3.79
CA PHE A 285 18.03 75.37 4.19
C PHE A 285 18.18 76.43 3.09
N ILE A 286 19.33 76.46 2.40
CA ILE A 286 19.56 77.35 1.25
C ILE A 286 18.58 77.00 0.12
N LEU A 287 18.42 75.72 -0.21
CA LEU A 287 17.46 75.27 -1.22
C LEU A 287 16.03 75.66 -0.87
N TYR A 288 15.64 75.55 0.40
CA TYR A 288 14.34 76.00 0.89
C TYR A 288 14.14 77.51 0.73
N LEU A 289 15.16 78.33 1.05
CA LEU A 289 15.10 79.78 0.85
C LEU A 289 14.96 80.15 -0.63
N ILE A 290 15.73 79.50 -1.51
CA ILE A 290 15.63 79.69 -2.96
C ILE A 290 14.22 79.34 -3.44
N TYR A 291 13.70 78.18 -3.03
CA TYR A 291 12.33 77.78 -3.33
C TYR A 291 11.30 78.81 -2.87
N ARG A 292 11.45 79.35 -1.65
CA ARG A 292 10.54 80.35 -1.10
C ARG A 292 10.59 81.67 -1.87
N ILE A 293 11.77 82.11 -2.29
CA ILE A 293 11.96 83.30 -3.12
C ILE A 293 11.30 83.10 -4.49
N ILE A 294 11.58 81.99 -5.16
CA ILE A 294 10.97 81.65 -6.47
C ILE A 294 9.44 81.62 -6.33
N LYS A 295 8.91 80.95 -5.30
CA LYS A 295 7.46 80.89 -5.05
C LYS A 295 6.86 82.28 -4.84
N HIS A 296 7.54 83.17 -4.12
CA HIS A 296 7.07 84.53 -3.89
C HIS A 296 7.07 85.40 -5.16
N PHE A 297 8.04 85.20 -6.06
CA PHE A 297 8.05 85.87 -7.36
C PHE A 297 6.97 85.33 -8.31
N VAL A 298 6.77 84.01 -8.35
CA VAL A 298 5.71 83.38 -9.17
C VAL A 298 4.31 83.81 -8.73
N VAL A 299 4.06 83.98 -7.43
CA VAL A 299 2.76 84.45 -6.92
C VAL A 299 2.53 85.94 -7.23
N ARG A 300 3.58 86.76 -7.33
CA ARG A 300 3.46 88.17 -7.73
C ARG A 300 3.32 88.40 -9.23
N SER A 301 3.68 87.44 -10.08
CA SER A 301 3.48 87.55 -11.53
C SER A 301 2.08 87.10 -12.00
N LEU A 302 1.25 86.59 -11.08
CA LEU A 302 -0.10 86.06 -11.35
C LEU A 302 -1.23 86.93 -10.79
N ASN A 303 -0.91 88.08 -10.17
CA ASN A 303 -1.83 89.14 -9.75
C ASN A 303 -1.38 90.46 -10.37
#